data_AF-K1SQ22-F1
#
_entry.id   AF-K1SQ22-F1
#
_cell.length_a   1.000
_cell.length_b   1.000
_cell.length_c   1.000
_cell.angle_alpha   90.00
_cell.angle_beta   90.00
_cell.angle_gamma   90.00
#
_symmetry.space_group_name_H-M   'P 1'
#
loop_
_entity.id
_entity.type
_entity.pdbx_description
1 polymer ?
#
loop_
_entity_poly.entity_id
_entity_poly.type
_entity_poly.pdbx_seq_one_letter_code
_entity_poly.pdbx_strand_id
1 'polypeptide(L)'
;EVTPLGLNFFIEDNHITDFTDGTSQSIVLSGSKAKSYLNKNYIYDEFSTAVYGITMNTSNSIFKSDKLRYALLYATDTAELEMPFGYTVADGAVPPSVKNSLGSYRDAVGGKAVVKPDEIKAYTAYQSACANIDKADLYSVNIIAVENRDEEIGESVKGILQQWQAKLGMYCSISYISESEYDEKLKNGDYTLALTRL
;
A
#
# COMPACT_ATOMS: atom_id res chain seq x y z
N GLU A 1 0.90 -41.82 8.40
CA GLU A 1 0.17 -40.77 7.67
C GLU A 1 -0.95 -40.28 8.58
N VAL A 2 -0.93 -39.01 8.97
CA VAL A 2 -1.97 -38.43 9.84
C VAL A 2 -2.96 -37.72 8.92
N THR A 3 -4.19 -38.23 8.85
CA THR A 3 -5.27 -37.60 8.08
C THR A 3 -6.16 -36.84 9.05
N PRO A 4 -6.35 -35.52 8.89
CA PRO A 4 -7.24 -34.77 9.77
C PRO A 4 -8.69 -35.26 9.61
N LEU A 5 -9.38 -35.49 10.72
CA LEU A 5 -10.79 -35.92 10.75
C LEU A 5 -11.75 -34.77 10.40
N GLY A 6 -11.29 -33.51 10.46
CA GLY A 6 -12.05 -32.32 10.11
C GLY A 6 -11.19 -31.05 10.15
N LEU A 7 -11.63 -30.00 9.46
CA LEU A 7 -11.04 -28.66 9.46
C LEU A 7 -12.15 -27.66 9.81
N ASN A 8 -11.87 -26.76 10.75
CA ASN A 8 -12.77 -25.67 11.14
C ASN A 8 -12.13 -24.34 10.78
N PHE A 9 -12.95 -23.39 10.31
CA PHE A 9 -12.52 -22.03 9.98
C PHE A 9 -13.31 -21.05 10.85
N PHE A 10 -12.60 -20.10 11.44
CA PHE A 10 -13.16 -19.07 12.32
C PHE A 10 -12.86 -17.69 11.72
N ILE A 11 -13.85 -16.80 11.73
CA ILE A 11 -13.72 -15.39 11.34
C ILE A 11 -14.03 -14.59 12.61
N GLU A 12 -12.99 -14.19 13.35
CA GLU A 12 -13.12 -13.60 14.69
C GLU A 12 -11.99 -12.60 14.95
N ASP A 13 -12.28 -11.43 15.53
CA ASP A 13 -11.24 -10.42 15.73
C ASP A 13 -10.10 -10.82 16.69
N ASN A 14 -10.32 -11.86 17.53
CA ASN A 14 -9.39 -12.27 18.59
C ASN A 14 -8.51 -13.48 18.23
N HIS A 15 -8.12 -13.63 16.96
CA HIS A 15 -7.33 -14.76 16.45
C HIS A 15 -6.05 -15.09 17.25
N ILE A 16 -5.43 -14.09 17.91
CA ILE A 16 -4.20 -14.28 18.68
C ILE A 16 -4.44 -15.13 19.93
N THR A 17 -5.55 -14.88 20.64
CA THR A 17 -5.86 -15.61 21.87
C THR A 17 -6.07 -17.09 21.57
N ASP A 18 -6.90 -17.39 20.58
CA ASP A 18 -7.20 -18.75 20.13
C ASP A 18 -5.95 -19.52 19.69
N PHE A 19 -5.00 -18.84 19.05
CA PHE A 19 -3.74 -19.46 18.69
C PHE A 19 -2.88 -19.78 19.92
N THR A 20 -2.83 -18.86 20.89
CA THR A 20 -2.01 -19.04 22.10
C THR A 20 -2.57 -20.04 23.09
N ASP A 21 -3.89 -20.23 23.16
CA ASP A 21 -4.54 -21.19 24.06
C ASP A 21 -4.74 -22.58 23.43
N GLY A 22 -4.47 -22.71 22.13
CA GLY A 22 -4.51 -23.97 21.38
C GLY A 22 -5.86 -24.27 20.72
N THR A 23 -6.84 -23.37 20.81
CA THR A 23 -8.12 -23.45 20.09
C THR A 23 -7.88 -23.45 18.57
N SER A 24 -6.99 -22.58 18.10
CA SER A 24 -6.54 -22.52 16.70
C SER A 24 -5.11 -23.05 16.58
N GLN A 25 -4.87 -23.95 15.62
CA GLN A 25 -3.53 -24.52 15.40
C GLN A 25 -2.68 -23.69 14.42
N SER A 26 -3.27 -22.68 13.77
CA SER A 26 -2.59 -21.81 12.81
C SER A 26 -3.14 -20.39 12.88
N ILE A 27 -2.29 -19.40 12.62
CA ILE A 27 -2.65 -17.99 12.54
C ILE A 27 -1.89 -17.32 11.39
N VAL A 28 -2.53 -16.36 10.74
CA VAL A 28 -1.87 -15.47 9.76
C VAL A 28 -1.56 -14.15 10.45
N LEU A 29 -0.29 -13.77 10.45
CA LEU A 29 0.19 -12.52 11.02
C LEU A 29 1.01 -11.76 9.97
N SER A 30 1.02 -10.45 10.09
CA SER A 30 1.88 -9.56 9.30
C SER A 30 2.58 -8.55 10.22
N GLY A 31 3.60 -7.88 9.69
CA GLY A 31 4.12 -6.69 10.34
C GLY A 31 4.74 -6.92 11.71
N SER A 32 4.63 -5.91 12.55
CA SER A 32 5.12 -5.91 13.93
C SER A 32 4.46 -6.99 14.80
N LYS A 33 3.21 -7.37 14.50
CA LYS A 33 2.54 -8.49 15.18
C LYS A 33 3.28 -9.80 14.89
N ALA A 34 3.58 -10.10 13.62
CA ALA A 34 4.33 -11.31 13.25
C ALA A 34 5.72 -11.33 13.90
N LYS A 35 6.43 -10.20 13.92
CA LYS A 35 7.77 -10.07 14.53
C LYS A 35 7.83 -10.59 15.97
N SER A 36 6.77 -10.38 16.76
CA SER A 36 6.71 -10.83 18.16
C SER A 36 6.62 -12.36 18.34
N TYR A 37 6.40 -13.11 17.26
CA TYR A 37 6.25 -14.58 17.28
C TYR A 37 7.41 -15.34 16.60
N LEU A 38 8.28 -14.68 15.83
CA LEU A 38 9.34 -15.33 15.04
C LEU A 38 10.43 -16.03 15.87
N ASN A 39 10.62 -15.63 17.13
CA ASN A 39 11.63 -16.21 18.02
C ASN A 39 11.04 -17.23 19.02
N LYS A 40 9.76 -17.57 18.87
CA LYS A 40 9.13 -18.63 19.65
C LYS A 40 9.31 -19.95 18.89
N ASN A 41 9.19 -21.10 19.56
CA ASN A 41 9.36 -22.44 18.97
C ASN A 41 8.24 -22.81 17.96
N TYR A 42 7.78 -21.86 17.16
CA TYR A 42 6.79 -22.04 16.11
C TYR A 42 7.48 -22.29 14.76
N ILE A 43 6.80 -23.07 13.93
CA ILE A 43 7.14 -23.23 12.51
C ILE A 43 6.31 -22.20 11.76
N TYR A 44 6.94 -21.49 10.82
CA TYR A 44 6.27 -20.48 10.01
C TYR A 44 6.74 -20.55 8.56
N ASP A 45 5.84 -20.16 7.67
CA ASP A 45 6.10 -19.92 6.24
C ASP A 45 5.78 -18.45 5.95
N GLU A 46 6.58 -17.82 5.08
CA GLU A 46 6.38 -16.43 4.66
C GLU A 46 5.82 -16.35 3.24
N PHE A 47 4.85 -15.47 3.03
CA PHE A 47 4.23 -15.26 1.72
C PHE A 47 4.11 -13.76 1.40
N SER A 48 4.46 -13.38 0.18
CA SER A 48 4.22 -12.04 -0.36
C SER A 48 3.04 -12.06 -1.33
N THR A 49 1.83 -11.82 -0.79
CA THR A 49 0.56 -12.06 -1.49
C THR A 49 -0.14 -10.81 -2.01
N ALA A 50 0.31 -9.62 -1.61
CA ALA A 50 -0.32 -8.37 -1.96
C ALA A 50 0.71 -7.26 -2.20
N VAL A 51 0.30 -6.23 -2.95
CA VAL A 51 1.08 -5.00 -3.19
C VAL A 51 0.29 -3.82 -2.65
N TYR A 52 0.93 -2.97 -1.85
CA TYR A 52 0.36 -1.69 -1.49
C TYR A 52 0.69 -0.62 -2.52
N GLY A 53 -0.29 0.21 -2.85
CA GLY A 53 -0.15 1.33 -3.78
C GLY A 53 -1.01 2.52 -3.40
N ILE A 54 -0.69 3.68 -3.95
CA ILE A 54 -1.52 4.89 -3.85
C ILE A 54 -2.38 4.96 -5.12
N THR A 55 -3.66 4.69 -4.97
CA THR A 55 -4.65 4.83 -6.03
C THR A 55 -5.09 6.29 -6.14
N MET A 56 -5.09 6.82 -7.35
CA MET A 56 -5.47 8.20 -7.63
C MET A 56 -6.84 8.26 -8.30
N ASN A 57 -7.76 9.08 -7.80
CA ASN A 57 -9.07 9.25 -8.43
C ASN A 57 -8.96 10.05 -9.72
N THR A 58 -8.94 9.38 -10.87
CA THR A 58 -8.78 10.05 -12.19
C THR A 58 -10.07 10.64 -12.74
N SER A 59 -11.22 10.37 -12.13
CA SER A 59 -12.53 10.74 -12.67
C SER A 59 -13.08 12.00 -12.00
N ASN A 60 -12.99 12.09 -10.68
CA ASN A 60 -13.60 13.16 -9.89
C ASN A 60 -12.61 13.83 -8.92
N SER A 61 -11.39 14.11 -9.39
CA SER A 61 -10.41 14.87 -8.61
C SER A 61 -9.41 15.61 -9.50
N ILE A 62 -8.52 16.38 -8.89
CA ILE A 62 -7.38 17.02 -9.56
C ILE A 62 -6.45 16.01 -10.26
N PHE A 63 -6.49 14.74 -9.85
CA PHE A 63 -5.73 13.65 -10.47
C PHE A 63 -6.29 13.16 -11.81
N LYS A 64 -7.35 13.78 -12.34
CA LYS A 64 -7.67 13.69 -13.79
C LYS A 64 -6.49 14.16 -14.65
N SER A 65 -5.70 15.11 -14.15
CA SER A 65 -4.46 15.59 -14.77
C SER A 65 -3.38 14.52 -14.73
N ASP A 66 -3.02 13.98 -15.89
CA ASP A 66 -1.89 13.05 -16.04
C ASP A 66 -0.57 13.68 -15.63
N LYS A 67 -0.38 14.97 -15.91
CA LYS A 67 0.79 15.75 -15.48
C LYS A 67 0.97 15.75 -13.97
N LEU A 68 -0.12 15.90 -13.20
CA LEU A 68 -0.03 15.82 -11.74
C LEU A 68 0.35 14.40 -11.31
N ARG A 69 -0.23 13.36 -11.92
CA ARG A 69 0.13 11.96 -11.61
C ARG A 69 1.61 11.67 -11.91
N TYR A 70 2.11 12.11 -13.06
CA TYR A 70 3.53 11.96 -13.42
C TYR A 70 4.45 12.77 -12.53
N ALA A 71 4.04 13.97 -12.10
CA ALA A 71 4.83 14.76 -11.17
C ALA A 71 5.09 14.01 -9.86
N LEU A 72 4.04 13.40 -9.28
CA LEU A 72 4.17 12.60 -8.07
C LEU A 72 5.01 11.34 -8.30
N LEU A 73 4.81 10.66 -9.43
CA LEU A 73 5.59 9.48 -9.80
C LEU A 73 7.09 9.77 -9.90
N TYR A 74 7.48 10.86 -10.56
CA TYR A 74 8.88 11.24 -10.69
C TYR A 74 9.47 11.86 -9.41
N ALA A 75 8.65 12.41 -8.54
CA ALA A 75 9.09 12.91 -7.24
C ALA A 75 9.39 11.79 -6.24
N THR A 76 8.77 10.62 -6.40
CA THR A 76 8.92 9.49 -5.48
C THR A 76 10.16 8.66 -5.80
N ASP A 77 11.07 8.57 -4.84
CA ASP A 77 12.13 7.58 -4.78
C ASP A 77 11.76 6.51 -3.75
N THR A 78 11.42 5.32 -4.25
CA THR A 78 11.05 4.19 -3.40
C THR A 78 12.26 3.53 -2.74
N ALA A 79 13.48 3.78 -3.23
CA ALA A 79 14.71 3.19 -2.65
C ALA A 79 15.09 3.86 -1.32
N GLU A 80 14.60 5.08 -1.06
CA GLU A 80 14.80 5.82 0.18
C GLU A 80 13.75 5.50 1.26
N LEU A 81 12.79 4.62 0.97
CA LEU A 81 11.72 4.29 1.91
C LEU A 81 12.20 3.32 2.99
N GLU A 82 11.98 3.70 4.24
CA GLU A 82 12.04 2.75 5.36
C GLU A 82 10.78 1.89 5.36
N MET A 83 10.97 0.57 5.28
CA MET A 83 9.86 -0.40 5.26
C MET A 83 9.68 -1.04 6.64
N PRO A 84 8.43 -1.17 7.13
CA PRO A 84 8.14 -1.92 8.34
C PRO A 84 8.54 -3.38 8.18
N PHE A 85 8.69 -4.07 9.31
CA PHE A 85 9.04 -5.48 9.31
C PHE A 85 8.04 -6.31 8.49
N GLY A 86 8.54 -7.22 7.65
CA GLY A 86 7.68 -8.07 6.80
C GLY A 86 7.14 -7.37 5.54
N TYR A 87 7.52 -6.11 5.29
CA TYR A 87 7.23 -5.41 4.05
C TYR A 87 8.51 -5.18 3.26
N THR A 88 8.38 -5.13 1.94
CA THR A 88 9.46 -4.80 1.02
C THR A 88 8.96 -3.81 -0.02
N VAL A 89 9.89 -3.03 -0.59
CA VAL A 89 9.57 -2.08 -1.64
C VAL A 89 9.02 -2.83 -2.86
N ALA A 90 7.81 -2.44 -3.29
CA ALA A 90 7.19 -3.02 -4.46
C ALA A 90 7.95 -2.64 -5.73
N ASP A 91 8.17 -3.61 -6.60
CA ASP A 91 8.84 -3.45 -7.90
C ASP A 91 7.86 -3.56 -9.09
N GLY A 92 6.56 -3.46 -8.79
CA GLY A 92 5.45 -3.51 -9.75
C GLY A 92 4.11 -3.80 -9.07
N ALA A 93 3.01 -3.63 -9.80
CA ALA A 93 1.65 -3.77 -9.27
C ALA A 93 1.18 -5.23 -9.05
N VAL A 94 1.81 -6.21 -9.69
CA VAL A 94 1.38 -7.63 -9.61
C VAL A 94 2.14 -8.34 -8.51
N PRO A 95 1.54 -8.88 -7.43
CA PRO A 95 2.27 -9.49 -6.32
C PRO A 95 3.26 -10.61 -6.72
N PRO A 96 4.38 -10.81 -6.00
CA PRO A 96 5.35 -11.88 -6.29
C PRO A 96 4.77 -13.30 -6.25
N SER A 97 3.69 -13.52 -5.50
CA SER A 97 3.00 -14.82 -5.43
C SER A 97 2.29 -15.22 -6.72
N VAL A 98 2.04 -14.29 -7.65
CA VAL A 98 1.27 -14.56 -8.87
C VAL A 98 2.09 -15.42 -9.82
N LYS A 99 1.55 -16.60 -10.15
CA LYS A 99 2.14 -17.57 -11.08
C LYS A 99 1.25 -17.74 -12.31
N ASN A 100 1.88 -17.92 -13.46
CA ASN A 100 1.24 -18.35 -14.70
C ASN A 100 1.70 -19.78 -15.05
N SER A 101 1.28 -20.30 -16.21
CA SER A 101 1.66 -21.64 -16.69
C SER A 101 3.17 -21.82 -16.92
N LEU A 102 3.94 -20.73 -16.98
CA LEU A 102 5.39 -20.70 -17.17
C LEU A 102 6.18 -20.51 -15.86
N GLY A 103 5.50 -20.37 -14.72
CA GLY A 103 6.12 -20.12 -13.41
C GLY A 103 5.74 -18.76 -12.83
N SER A 104 6.69 -18.09 -12.17
CA SER A 104 6.48 -16.75 -11.60
C SER A 104 6.16 -15.75 -12.70
N TYR A 105 5.07 -14.99 -12.54
CA TYR A 105 4.71 -13.93 -13.49
C TYR A 105 5.83 -12.88 -13.58
N ARG A 106 6.38 -12.47 -12.43
CA ARG A 106 7.42 -11.43 -12.36
C ARG A 106 8.72 -11.85 -13.06
N ASP A 107 9.09 -13.13 -12.95
CA ASP A 107 10.29 -13.66 -13.59
C ASP A 107 10.11 -13.68 -15.12
N ALA A 108 8.92 -14.03 -15.60
CA ALA A 108 8.60 -14.12 -17.02
C ALA A 108 8.56 -12.75 -17.72
N VAL A 109 8.06 -11.70 -17.05
CA VAL A 109 7.96 -10.35 -17.65
C VAL A 109 9.27 -9.56 -17.63
N GLY A 110 10.30 -10.07 -16.95
CA GLY A 110 11.67 -9.58 -17.09
C GLY A 110 11.84 -8.11 -16.71
N GLY A 111 11.80 -7.79 -15.41
CA GLY A 111 12.32 -6.53 -14.89
C GLY A 111 11.31 -5.66 -14.15
N LYS A 112 11.86 -4.89 -13.22
CA LYS A 112 11.16 -3.91 -12.37
C LYS A 112 10.59 -2.81 -13.25
N ALA A 113 9.27 -2.66 -13.31
CA ALA A 113 8.62 -1.51 -13.94
C ALA A 113 8.68 -0.28 -13.02
N VAL A 114 9.86 0.00 -12.45
CA VAL A 114 10.06 1.10 -11.51
C VAL A 114 10.53 2.31 -12.30
N VAL A 115 9.67 3.32 -12.36
CA VAL A 115 10.04 4.63 -12.89
C VAL A 115 11.08 5.22 -11.94
N LYS A 116 12.24 5.58 -12.48
CA LYS A 116 13.29 6.24 -11.69
C LYS A 116 12.86 7.65 -11.31
N PRO A 117 13.19 8.11 -10.08
CA PRO A 117 12.94 9.49 -9.69
C PRO A 117 13.69 10.46 -10.63
N ASP A 118 13.06 11.59 -10.92
CA ASP A 118 13.59 12.63 -11.82
C ASP A 118 13.00 13.99 -11.40
N GLU A 119 13.74 14.72 -10.59
CA GLU A 119 13.25 15.97 -9.97
C GLU A 119 12.90 17.04 -11.01
N ILE A 120 13.64 17.13 -12.11
CA ILE A 120 13.39 18.11 -13.17
C ILE A 120 12.07 17.80 -13.86
N LYS A 121 11.83 16.53 -14.22
CA LYS A 121 10.54 16.11 -14.80
C LYS A 121 9.41 16.27 -13.80
N ALA A 122 9.64 15.91 -12.54
CA ALA A 122 8.64 16.04 -11.48
C ALA A 122 8.17 17.49 -11.35
N TYR A 123 9.12 18.43 -11.20
CA TYR A 123 8.82 19.84 -11.03
C TYR A 123 8.16 20.46 -12.26
N THR A 124 8.66 20.13 -13.46
CA THR A 124 8.09 20.63 -14.73
C THR A 124 6.65 20.16 -14.93
N ALA A 125 6.38 18.87 -14.66
CA ALA A 125 5.04 18.32 -14.75
C ALA A 125 4.11 18.94 -13.70
N TYR A 126 4.60 19.15 -12.48
CA TYR A 126 3.85 19.76 -11.39
C TYR A 126 3.43 21.20 -11.72
N GLN A 127 4.37 22.06 -12.13
CA GLN A 127 4.07 23.43 -12.54
C GLN A 127 3.03 23.48 -13.66
N SER A 128 3.17 22.60 -14.66
CA SER A 128 2.21 22.55 -15.77
C SER A 128 0.83 22.07 -15.34
N ALA A 129 0.72 21.21 -14.33
CA ALA A 129 -0.57 20.80 -13.76
C ALA A 129 -1.22 21.94 -12.97
N CYS A 130 -0.45 22.59 -12.08
CA CYS A 130 -0.94 23.65 -11.19
C CYS A 130 -1.48 24.87 -11.93
N ALA A 131 -1.07 25.11 -13.18
CA ALA A 131 -1.61 26.19 -14.00
C ALA A 131 -3.14 26.14 -14.20
N ASN A 132 -3.76 24.96 -14.05
CA ASN A 132 -5.19 24.74 -14.30
C ASN A 132 -5.92 24.12 -13.10
N ILE A 133 -5.30 24.09 -11.93
CA ILE A 133 -5.88 23.52 -10.70
C ILE A 133 -6.07 24.64 -9.68
N ASP A 134 -7.23 24.67 -9.03
CA ASP A 134 -7.46 25.62 -7.94
C ASP A 134 -6.50 25.32 -6.78
N LYS A 135 -5.95 26.38 -6.17
CA LYS A 135 -5.09 26.23 -5.00
C LYS A 135 -5.80 25.54 -3.84
N ALA A 136 -7.09 25.81 -3.65
CA ALA A 136 -7.88 25.15 -2.60
C ALA A 136 -7.87 23.62 -2.76
N ASP A 137 -8.06 23.14 -4.00
CA ASP A 137 -8.04 21.71 -4.31
C ASP A 137 -6.65 21.08 -4.12
N LEU A 138 -5.58 21.83 -4.40
CA LEU A 138 -4.20 21.39 -4.13
C LEU A 138 -3.92 21.22 -2.64
N TYR A 139 -4.49 22.09 -1.79
CA TYR A 139 -4.31 22.01 -0.34
C TYR A 139 -5.21 20.98 0.34
N SER A 140 -6.25 20.47 -0.34
CA SER A 140 -7.17 19.47 0.21
C SER A 140 -6.79 18.02 -0.12
N VAL A 141 -5.61 17.78 -0.70
CA VAL A 141 -5.19 16.41 -1.08
C VAL A 141 -4.94 15.55 0.15
N ASN A 142 -5.59 14.39 0.18
CA ASN A 142 -5.55 13.46 1.30
C ASN A 142 -5.59 12.02 0.81
N ILE A 143 -4.78 11.15 1.44
CA ILE A 143 -4.85 9.71 1.28
C ILE A 143 -5.80 9.16 2.32
N ILE A 144 -6.91 8.55 1.88
CA ILE A 144 -7.72 7.71 2.77
C ILE A 144 -7.09 6.33 2.93
N ALA A 145 -7.08 5.82 4.15
CA ALA A 145 -6.55 4.51 4.53
C ALA A 145 -7.44 3.88 5.62
N VAL A 146 -7.37 2.56 5.80
CA VAL A 146 -8.21 1.87 6.80
C VAL A 146 -7.49 1.80 8.14
N GLU A 147 -8.16 2.29 9.19
CA GLU A 147 -7.71 2.22 10.58
C GLU A 147 -7.41 0.78 11.02
N ASN A 148 -6.43 0.58 11.92
CA ASN A 148 -5.97 -0.73 12.41
C ASN A 148 -5.38 -1.70 11.35
N ARG A 149 -5.61 -1.47 10.06
CA ARG A 149 -5.11 -2.30 8.95
C ARG A 149 -3.88 -1.69 8.28
N ASP A 150 -3.95 -0.40 7.98
CA ASP A 150 -3.00 0.26 7.08
C ASP A 150 -2.01 1.21 7.80
N GLU A 151 -2.12 1.34 9.13
CA GLU A 151 -1.30 2.28 9.92
C GLU A 151 0.20 1.99 9.85
N GLU A 152 0.58 0.71 9.90
CA GLU A 152 1.99 0.32 9.88
C GLU A 152 2.67 0.67 8.55
N ILE A 153 2.02 0.38 7.42
CA ILE A 153 2.54 0.76 6.09
C ILE A 153 2.42 2.28 5.85
N GLY A 154 1.47 2.94 6.53
CA GLY A 154 1.27 4.38 6.48
C GLY A 154 2.51 5.18 6.89
N GLU A 155 3.37 4.65 7.77
CA GLU A 155 4.66 5.29 8.10
C GLU A 155 5.61 5.36 6.89
N SER A 156 5.70 4.31 6.06
CA SER A 156 6.45 4.38 4.79
C SER A 156 5.81 5.36 3.82
N VAL A 157 4.47 5.41 3.77
CA VAL A 157 3.74 6.35 2.91
C VAL A 157 4.05 7.80 3.32
N LYS A 158 4.21 8.10 4.61
CA LYS A 158 4.65 9.44 5.06
C LYS A 158 6.01 9.82 4.47
N GLY A 159 6.94 8.88 4.29
CA GLY A 159 8.20 9.11 3.59
C GLY A 159 7.98 9.59 2.14
N ILE A 160 7.00 9.02 1.43
CA ILE A 160 6.60 9.48 0.10
C ILE A 160 6.02 10.91 0.16
N LEU A 161 5.15 11.20 1.14
CA LEU A 161 4.55 12.53 1.30
C LEU A 161 5.59 13.60 1.60
N GLN A 162 6.60 13.28 2.42
CA GLN A 162 7.74 14.16 2.68
C GLN A 162 8.51 14.47 1.42
N GLN A 163 8.73 13.49 0.53
CA GLN A 163 9.37 13.72 -0.76
C GLN A 163 8.52 14.65 -1.66
N TRP A 164 7.20 14.45 -1.71
CA TRP A 164 6.31 15.34 -2.47
C TRP A 164 6.34 16.78 -1.92
N GLN A 165 6.36 16.94 -0.60
CA GLN A 165 6.47 18.25 0.03
C GLN A 165 7.84 18.90 -0.26
N ALA A 166 8.93 18.16 -0.11
CA ALA A 166 10.28 18.68 -0.30
C ALA A 166 10.57 19.06 -1.76
N LYS A 167 10.18 18.20 -2.71
CA LYS A 167 10.50 18.35 -4.14
C LYS A 167 9.51 19.25 -4.89
N LEU A 168 8.24 19.25 -4.50
CA LEU A 168 7.16 19.95 -5.22
C LEU A 168 6.47 21.05 -4.40
N GLY A 169 6.70 21.11 -3.09
CA GLY A 169 5.92 21.99 -2.20
C GLY A 169 4.46 21.56 -2.05
N MET A 170 4.12 20.33 -2.47
CA MET A 170 2.77 19.80 -2.38
C MET A 170 2.54 19.22 -1.00
N TYR A 171 1.52 19.72 -0.31
CA TYR A 171 1.09 19.13 0.96
C TYR A 171 0.08 18.00 0.71
N CYS A 172 0.22 16.92 1.46
CA CYS A 172 -0.71 15.81 1.48
C CYS A 172 -0.73 15.21 2.89
N SER A 173 -1.90 14.78 3.33
CA SER A 173 -2.09 14.10 4.62
C SER A 173 -2.62 12.69 4.43
N ILE A 174 -2.59 11.88 5.51
CA ILE A 174 -3.24 10.57 5.56
C ILE A 174 -4.37 10.65 6.58
N SER A 175 -5.54 10.17 6.21
CA SER A 175 -6.69 10.00 7.11
C SER A 175 -7.01 8.52 7.24
N TYR A 176 -6.98 8.03 8.48
CA TYR A 176 -7.43 6.69 8.82
C TYR A 176 -8.93 6.73 9.13
N ILE A 177 -9.69 5.91 8.42
CA ILE A 177 -11.15 5.83 8.51
C ILE A 177 -11.57 4.36 8.66
N SER A 178 -12.82 4.12 9.05
CA SER A 178 -13.37 2.76 9.11
C SER A 178 -13.36 2.08 7.74
N GLU A 179 -13.30 0.75 7.72
CA GLU A 179 -13.35 -0.02 6.46
C GLU A 179 -14.65 0.24 5.68
N SER A 180 -15.79 0.35 6.38
CA SER A 180 -17.07 0.68 5.75
C SER A 180 -17.09 2.06 5.09
N GLU A 181 -16.46 3.06 5.71
CA GLU A 181 -16.37 4.41 5.13
C GLU A 181 -15.41 4.42 3.94
N TYR A 182 -14.29 3.70 4.03
CA TYR A 182 -13.33 3.55 2.95
C TYR A 182 -13.98 2.94 1.70
N ASP A 183 -14.73 1.86 1.86
CA ASP A 183 -15.43 1.18 0.77
C ASP A 183 -16.53 2.08 0.15
N GLU A 184 -17.28 2.81 0.98
CA GLU A 184 -18.28 3.77 0.52
C GLU A 184 -17.64 4.88 -0.32
N LYS A 185 -16.55 5.49 0.17
CA LYS A 185 -15.83 6.56 -0.54
C LYS A 185 -15.23 6.07 -1.85
N LEU A 186 -14.62 4.88 -1.88
CA LEU A 186 -14.12 4.27 -3.11
C LEU A 186 -15.24 4.07 -4.12
N LYS A 187 -16.36 3.49 -3.69
CA LYS A 187 -17.51 3.20 -4.55
C LYS A 187 -18.13 4.47 -5.13
N ASN A 188 -18.24 5.52 -4.33
CA ASN A 188 -18.83 6.80 -4.75
C ASN A 188 -17.84 7.70 -5.50
N GLY A 189 -16.54 7.36 -5.51
CA GLY A 189 -15.51 8.23 -6.06
C GLY A 189 -15.29 9.51 -5.24
N ASP A 190 -15.60 9.48 -3.94
CA ASP A 190 -15.46 10.60 -2.99
C ASP A 190 -14.12 10.52 -2.26
N TYR A 191 -13.04 10.60 -3.03
CA TYR A 191 -11.67 10.59 -2.53
C TYR A 191 -10.74 11.25 -3.55
N THR A 192 -9.59 11.75 -3.09
CA THR A 192 -8.52 12.22 -4.00
C THR A 192 -7.49 11.12 -4.23
N LEU A 193 -6.94 10.59 -3.13
CA LEU A 193 -6.03 9.46 -3.10
C LEU A 193 -6.54 8.41 -2.11
N ALA A 194 -6.24 7.13 -2.38
CA ALA A 194 -6.52 6.03 -1.47
C ALA A 194 -5.29 5.13 -1.35
N LEU A 195 -4.95 4.70 -0.15
CA LEU A 195 -4.00 3.63 0.06
C LEU A 195 -4.72 2.31 -0.21
N THR A 196 -4.29 1.58 -1.24
CA THR A 196 -4.96 0.36 -1.72
C THR A 196 -4.02 -0.83 -1.60
N ARG A 197 -4.58 -1.95 -1.14
CA ARG A 197 -3.93 -3.26 -1.15
C ARG A 197 -4.45 -4.05 -2.36
N LEU A 198 -3.57 -4.33 -3.32
CA LEU A 198 -3.81 -5.04 -4.57
C LEU A 198 -3.37 -6.50 -4.49
#